data_AF-A0A831XGF3-F1
#
_entry.id   AF-A0A831XGF3-F1
#
_cell.length_a   1.000
_cell.length_b   1.000
_cell.length_c   1.000
_cell.angle_alpha   90.00
_cell.angle_beta   90.00
_cell.angle_gamma   90.00
#
_symmetry.space_group_name_H-M   'P 1'
#
loop_
_entity.id
_entity.type
_entity.pdbx_description
1 polymer ?
#
loop_
_entity_poly.entity_id
_entity_poly.type
_entity_poly.pdbx_seq_one_letter_code
_entity_poly.pdbx_strand_id
1 'polypeptide(L)' 'MLTIDRLRMQLPPSFRDRAGEIARLVGEELATTVSVEGDLHLDRLAVPSVEVSPQATDREVARAVAQSIHTGIRNETR' A
#
# COMPACT_ATOMS: atom_id res chain seq x y z
N MET A 1 10.57 -11.65 5.12
CA MET A 1 10.58 -10.28 5.69
C MET A 1 10.26 -9.32 4.57
N LEU A 2 9.28 -8.42 4.74
CA LEU A 2 8.96 -7.41 3.71
C LEU A 2 9.82 -6.17 3.93
N THR A 3 10.55 -5.74 2.91
CA THR A 3 11.30 -4.47 2.90
C THR A 3 10.82 -3.63 1.72
N ILE A 4 10.55 -2.36 1.96
CA ILE A 4 10.14 -1.40 0.92
C ILE A 4 11.08 -0.22 0.99
N ASP A 5 12.00 -0.11 0.03
CA ASP A 5 12.98 0.98 0.00
C ASP A 5 12.30 2.33 -0.28
N ARG A 6 11.29 2.32 -1.15
CA ARG A 6 10.57 3.54 -1.52
C ARG A 6 9.12 3.27 -1.90
N LEU A 7 8.21 3.85 -1.13
CA LEU A 7 6.80 3.96 -1.49
C LEU A 7 6.52 5.33 -2.12
N ARG A 8 5.97 5.34 -3.34
CA ARG A 8 5.48 6.56 -4.00
C ARG A 8 3.97 6.48 -4.12
N MET A 9 3.27 7.39 -3.45
CA MET A 9 1.82 7.50 -3.54
C MET A 9 1.44 8.87 -4.09
N GLN A 10 0.41 8.88 -4.93
CA GLN A 10 -0.26 10.11 -5.34
C GLN A 10 -1.63 10.12 -4.69
N LEU A 11 -1.82 11.04 -3.75
CA LEU A 11 -3.07 11.20 -3.02
C LEU A 11 -3.85 12.40 -3.57
N PRO A 12 -5.19 12.35 -3.56
CA PRO A 12 -6.00 13.52 -3.84
C PRO A 12 -5.68 14.69 -2.90
N PRO A 13 -5.88 15.95 -3.33
CA PRO A 13 -5.58 17.13 -2.52
C PRO A 13 -6.26 17.13 -1.14
N SER A 14 -7.44 16.52 -1.00
CA SER A 14 -8.18 16.40 0.26
C SER A 14 -7.45 15.59 1.34
N PHE A 15 -6.44 14.79 0.97
CA PHE A 15 -5.64 14.00 1.90
C PHE A 15 -4.23 14.58 2.12
N ARG A 16 -3.92 15.75 1.55
CA ARG A 16 -2.57 16.34 1.60
C ARG A 16 -2.02 16.41 3.02
N ASP A 17 -2.81 16.93 3.95
CA ASP A 17 -2.36 17.17 5.32
C ASP A 17 -2.20 15.87 6.13
N ARG A 18 -2.82 14.78 5.65
CA ARG A 18 -2.80 13.45 6.28
C ARG A 18 -1.94 12.45 5.53
N ALA A 19 -1.25 12.87 4.47
CA ALA A 19 -0.51 12.00 3.57
C ALA A 19 0.58 11.19 4.28
N GLY A 20 1.31 11.82 5.22
CA GLY A 20 2.35 11.15 6.01
C GLY A 20 1.77 10.05 6.91
N GLU A 21 0.65 10.33 7.56
CA GLU A 21 -0.02 9.36 8.44
C GLU A 21 -0.59 8.19 7.65
N ILE A 22 -1.23 8.45 6.51
CA ILE A 22 -1.69 7.40 5.59
C ILE A 22 -0.53 6.51 5.15
N ALA A 23 0.61 7.11 4.75
CA ALA A 23 1.79 6.33 4.34
C ALA A 23 2.31 5.41 5.46
N ARG A 24 2.34 5.92 6.70
CA ARG A 24 2.73 5.14 7.87
C ARG A 24 1.77 3.96 8.09
N LEU A 25 0.47 4.23 8.08
CA LEU A 25 -0.58 3.21 8.26
C LEU A 25 -0.55 2.15 7.13
N VAL A 26 -0.23 2.54 5.90
CA VAL A 26 -0.03 1.59 4.79
C VAL A 26 1.09 0.61 5.14
N GLY A 27 2.23 1.10 5.65
CA GLY A 27 3.33 0.26 6.09
C GLY A 27 2.94 -0.73 7.19
N GLU A 28 2.16 -0.27 8.18
CA GLU A 28 1.67 -1.12 9.27
C GLU A 28 0.69 -2.21 8.79
N GLU A 29 -0.26 -1.84 7.93
CA GLU A 29 -1.22 -2.78 7.37
C GLU A 29 -0.51 -3.79 6.44
N LEU A 30 0.52 -3.38 5.68
CA LEU A 30 1.33 -4.30 4.87
C LEU A 30 2.13 -5.29 5.72
N ALA A 31 2.75 -4.82 6.80
CA ALA A 31 3.49 -5.69 7.73
C ALA A 31 2.59 -6.77 8.36
N THR A 32 1.29 -6.49 8.49
CA THR A 32 0.30 -7.42 9.04
C THR A 32 -0.31 -8.33 7.97
N THR A 33 -0.54 -7.81 6.76
CA THR A 33 -1.34 -8.50 5.74
C THR A 33 -0.50 -9.30 4.75
N VAL A 34 0.72 -8.86 4.45
CA VAL A 34 1.57 -9.50 3.43
C VAL A 34 2.42 -10.58 4.09
N SER A 35 2.07 -11.83 3.83
CA SER A 35 2.93 -12.98 4.07
C SER A 35 3.60 -13.38 2.77
N VAL A 36 4.92 -13.18 2.67
CA VAL A 36 5.71 -13.65 1.52
C VAL A 36 6.31 -15.00 1.87
N GLU A 37 5.91 -16.04 1.14
CA GLU A 37 6.51 -17.37 1.24
C GLU A 37 7.75 -17.41 0.34
N GLY A 38 8.93 -17.33 0.95
CA GLY A 38 10.22 -17.29 0.25
C GLY A 38 10.75 -15.88 -0.02
N ASP A 39 11.85 -15.81 -0.77
CA ASP A 39 12.53 -14.57 -1.11
C ASP A 39 12.03 -14.07 -2.47
N LEU A 40 11.30 -12.96 -2.47
CA LEU A 40 10.86 -12.24 -3.66
C LEU A 40 11.51 -10.87 -3.67
N HIS A 41 12.24 -10.56 -4.75
CA HIS A 41 12.75 -9.22 -5.01
C HIS A 41 12.08 -8.64 -6.25
N LEU A 42 11.50 -7.46 -6.11
CA LEU A 42 10.87 -6.72 -7.20
C LEU A 42 11.54 -5.36 -7.31
N ASP A 43 12.16 -5.07 -8.47
CA ASP A 43 12.74 -3.74 -8.74
C ASP A 43 11.66 -2.64 -8.71
N ARG A 44 10.44 -2.99 -9.15
CA ARG A 44 9.29 -2.09 -9.17
C ARG A 44 7.98 -2.88 -9.13
N LEU A 45 7.08 -2.47 -8.25
CA LEU A 45 5.68 -2.91 -8.26
C LEU A 45 4.78 -1.75 -8.70
N ALA A 46 4.05 -1.94 -9.80
CA ALA A 46 3.00 -1.02 -10.23
C ALA A 46 1.67 -1.52 -9.67
N VAL A 47 0.99 -0.67 -8.90
CA VAL A 47 -0.28 -0.98 -8.27
C VAL A 47 -1.37 -0.19 -8.97
N PRO A 48 -2.52 -0.80 -9.29
CA PRO A 48 -3.63 -0.07 -9.92
C PRO A 48 -4.15 1.03 -9.00
N SER A 49 -4.79 2.04 -9.61
CA SER A 49 -5.45 3.11 -8.88
C SER A 49 -6.44 2.55 -7.87
N VAL A 50 -6.40 3.09 -6.66
CA VAL A 50 -7.30 2.71 -5.56
C VAL A 50 -8.36 3.80 -5.41
N GLU A 51 -9.62 3.43 -5.58
CA GLU A 51 -10.73 4.33 -5.34
C GLU A 51 -11.05 4.38 -3.85
N VAL A 52 -11.12 5.60 -3.31
CA VAL A 52 -11.45 5.84 -1.90
C VAL A 52 -12.48 6.96 -1.80
N SER A 53 -13.39 6.84 -0.82
CA SER A 53 -14.34 7.91 -0.51
C SER A 53 -13.59 9.16 -0.01
N PRO A 54 -14.02 10.38 -0.38
CA PRO A 54 -13.46 11.61 0.20
C PRO A 54 -13.60 11.70 1.72
N GLN A 55 -14.57 10.97 2.28
CA GLN A 55 -14.85 10.91 3.72
C GLN A 55 -14.16 9.75 4.42
N ALA A 56 -13.37 8.96 3.69
CA ALA A 56 -12.65 7.83 4.27
C ALA A 56 -11.68 8.30 5.36
N THR A 57 -11.62 7.51 6.42
CA THR A 57 -10.60 7.61 7.46
C THR A 57 -9.25 7.20 6.88
N ASP A 58 -8.16 7.67 7.50
CA ASP A 58 -6.80 7.38 7.04
C ASP A 58 -6.52 5.87 7.06
N ARG A 59 -7.13 5.15 8.01
CA ARG A 59 -7.02 3.70 8.13
C ARG A 59 -7.76 2.95 7.02
N GLU A 60 -8.93 3.43 6.60
CA GLU A 60 -9.65 2.85 5.46
C GLU A 60 -8.86 3.02 4.16
N VAL A 61 -8.29 4.21 3.95
CA VAL A 61 -7.40 4.49 2.81
C VAL A 61 -6.18 3.56 2.86
N ALA A 62 -5.52 3.47 4.00
CA ALA A 62 -4.33 2.64 4.17
C ALA A 62 -4.61 1.15 3.90
N ARG A 63 -5.73 0.63 4.43
CA ARG A 63 -6.15 -0.75 4.20
C ARG A 63 -6.43 -1.03 2.73
N ALA A 64 -7.13 -0.13 2.04
CA ALA A 64 -7.43 -0.29 0.62
C ALA A 64 -6.14 -0.32 -0.24
N VAL A 65 -5.18 0.57 0.07
CA VAL A 65 -3.88 0.59 -0.61
C VAL A 65 -3.07 -0.68 -0.32
N ALA A 66 -3.00 -1.11 0.94
CA ALA A 66 -2.28 -2.31 1.34
C ALA A 66 -2.84 -3.58 0.66
N GLN A 67 -4.17 -3.69 0.55
CA GLN A 67 -4.83 -4.78 -0.17
C GLN A 67 -4.45 -4.79 -1.66
N SER A 68 -4.45 -3.64 -2.32
CA SER A 68 -4.08 -3.53 -3.74
C SER A 68 -2.62 -3.91 -3.99
N ILE A 69 -1.70 -3.47 -3.12
CA ILE A 69 -0.28 -3.89 -3.14
C ILE A 69 -0.16 -5.40 -2.96
N HIS A 70 -0.84 -5.97 -1.96
CA HIS A 70 -0.79 -7.42 -1.70
C HIS A 70 -1.29 -8.24 -2.90
N THR A 71 -2.36 -7.80 -3.56
CA THR A 71 -2.83 -8.41 -4.81
C THR A 71 -1.78 -8.30 -5.92
N GLY A 72 -1.14 -7.15 -6.07
CA GLY A 72 -0.04 -6.96 -7.01
C GLY A 72 1.10 -7.95 -6.78
N ILE A 73 1.59 -8.06 -5.54
CA ILE A 73 2.64 -9.02 -5.15
C ILE A 73 2.23 -10.46 -5.50
N ARG A 74 1.00 -10.87 -5.15
CA ARG A 74 0.51 -12.21 -5.46
C ARG A 74 0.48 -12.52 -6.96
N ASN A 75 0.21 -11.51 -7.79
CA ASN A 75 0.18 -11.68 -9.24
C ASN A 75 1.59 -11.85 -9.83
N GLU A 76 2.60 -11.20 -9.25
CA GLU A 76 4.01 -11.37 -9.66
C GLU A 76 4.61 -12.72 -9.21
N THR A 77 4.05 -13.34 -8.16
CA THR A 77 4.51 -14.66 -7.66
C THR A 77 3.86 -15.88 -8.34
N ARG A 78 2.98 -15.67 -9.33
CA ARG A 78 2.30 -16.75 -10.09
C ARG A 78 3.02 -17.06 -11.39
#